data_AF-A0A8H8R1H3-F1
#
_entry.id   AF-A0A8H8R1H3-F1
#
_cell.length_a   1.000
_cell.length_b   1.000
_cell.length_c   1.000
_cell.angle_alpha   90.00
_cell.angle_beta   90.00
_cell.angle_gamma   90.00
#
_symmetry.space_group_name_H-M   'P 1'
#
loop_
_entity.id
_entity.type
_entity.pdbx_description
1 polymer ?
#
loop_
_entity_poly.entity_id
_entity_poly.type
_entity_poly.pdbx_seq_one_letter_code
_entity_poly.pdbx_strand_id
1 'polypeptide(L)'
;MTSAASVFNTVACYTSPAIARRTYQGPAARAEATPLSARLFGTWTLLASIVRAYAAYNIDDKGIYAVALSTYALALAHFTSESLLYKTMSFANGLAVPFSVASLTLVWMVTQSSHYTAG
;
A
#
# COMPACT_ATOMS: atom_id res chain seq x y z
N MET A 1 -4.92 -0.09 -17.05
CA MET A 1 -3.84 0.91 -17.20
C MET A 1 -2.79 0.86 -16.07
N THR A 2 -2.93 -0.02 -15.08
CA THR A 2 -2.09 -0.03 -13.85
C THR A 2 -0.91 -1.01 -13.87
N SER A 3 -0.82 -1.98 -14.78
CA SER A 3 0.27 -2.97 -14.75
C SER A 3 1.61 -2.44 -15.28
N ALA A 4 1.62 -1.67 -16.37
CA ALA A 4 2.86 -1.09 -16.91
C ALA A 4 3.44 -0.01 -15.98
N ALA A 5 2.59 0.81 -15.38
CA ALA A 5 2.99 1.79 -14.36
C ALA A 5 3.50 1.11 -13.07
N SER A 6 3.00 -0.09 -12.73
CA SER A 6 3.39 -0.81 -11.51
C SER A 6 4.76 -1.49 -11.60
N VAL A 7 5.19 -1.96 -12.78
CA VAL A 7 6.54 -2.53 -12.96
C VAL A 7 7.62 -1.44 -12.82
N PHE A 8 7.38 -0.25 -13.37
CA PHE A 8 8.28 0.91 -13.18
C PHE A 8 8.35 1.36 -11.72
N ASN A 9 7.25 1.30 -10.97
CA ASN A 9 7.21 1.66 -9.55
C ASN A 9 7.95 0.64 -8.67
N THR A 10 7.94 -0.65 -9.02
CA THR A 10 8.69 -1.70 -8.30
C THR A 10 10.20 -1.52 -8.42
N VAL A 11 10.70 -1.14 -9.61
CA VAL A 11 12.14 -0.81 -9.79
C VAL A 11 12.52 0.48 -9.07
N ALA A 12 11.63 1.48 -9.04
CA ALA A 12 11.85 2.72 -8.28
C ALA A 12 11.89 2.51 -6.75
N CYS A 13 11.06 1.59 -6.22
CA CYS A 13 11.03 1.23 -4.80
C CYS A 13 12.32 0.52 -4.32
N TYR A 14 13.01 -0.21 -5.18
CA TYR A 14 14.30 -0.85 -4.86
C TYR A 14 15.51 0.09 -5.05
N THR A 15 15.39 1.09 -5.91
CA THR A 15 16.48 2.04 -6.20
C THR A 15 16.43 3.30 -5.36
N SER A 16 15.29 3.63 -4.73
CA SER A 16 15.16 4.82 -3.90
C SER A 16 14.45 4.57 -2.56
N PRO A 17 15.22 4.34 -1.48
CA PRO A 17 14.73 4.39 -0.09
C PRO A 17 14.06 5.72 0.28
N ALA A 18 14.13 6.75 -0.58
CA ALA A 18 13.57 8.08 -0.36
C ALA A 18 12.03 8.11 -0.45
N ILE A 19 11.38 7.15 -1.13
CA ILE A 19 9.91 7.11 -1.22
C ILE A 19 9.30 6.67 0.11
N ALA A 20 9.86 5.62 0.74
CA ALA A 20 9.46 5.22 2.10
C ALA A 20 9.75 6.34 3.12
N ARG A 21 10.86 7.06 2.96
CA ARG A 21 11.23 8.19 3.84
C ARG A 21 10.37 9.45 3.68
N ARG A 22 9.61 9.60 2.58
CA ARG A 22 8.72 10.74 2.40
C ARG A 22 7.46 10.65 3.25
N THR A 23 6.93 9.45 3.42
CA THR A 23 5.70 9.23 4.18
C THR A 23 5.89 9.32 5.69
N TYR A 24 7.05 8.84 6.19
CA TYR A 24 7.42 8.89 7.60
C TYR A 24 8.14 10.21 7.96
N GLN A 25 7.39 11.32 7.87
CA GLN A 25 7.87 12.67 8.21
C GLN A 25 7.01 13.35 9.29
N GLY A 26 6.32 12.56 10.12
CA GLY A 26 5.59 13.07 11.27
C GLY A 26 6.53 13.54 12.40
N PRO A 27 6.03 14.31 13.38
CA PRO A 27 6.84 14.81 14.50
C PRO A 27 7.59 13.72 15.28
N ALA A 28 6.98 12.53 15.42
CA ALA A 28 7.58 11.39 16.10
C ALA A 28 8.53 10.56 15.20
N ALA A 29 8.48 10.77 13.88
CA ALA A 29 9.19 9.94 12.91
C ALA A 29 10.71 9.97 13.10
N ARG A 30 11.28 11.09 13.53
CA ARG A 30 12.74 11.21 13.69
C ARG A 30 13.29 10.26 14.76
N ALA A 31 12.48 9.91 15.76
CA ALA A 31 12.87 8.98 16.82
C ALA A 31 12.67 7.51 16.42
N GLU A 32 11.65 7.21 15.60
CA GLU A 32 11.20 5.83 15.36
C GLU A 32 11.49 5.30 13.93
N ALA A 33 11.62 6.17 12.93
CA ALA A 33 11.87 5.81 11.54
C ALA A 33 13.35 5.45 11.30
N THR A 34 13.75 4.31 11.85
CA THR A 34 15.11 3.76 11.71
C THR A 34 15.37 3.23 10.29
N PRO A 35 16.64 3.13 9.84
CA PRO A 35 16.96 2.51 8.56
C PRO A 35 16.48 1.07 8.40
N LEU A 36 16.38 0.30 9.50
CA LEU A 36 15.82 -1.04 9.48
C LEU A 36 14.31 -1.02 9.21
N SER A 37 13.56 -0.15 9.90
CA SER A 37 12.11 0.01 9.69
C SER A 37 11.78 0.41 8.24
N ALA A 38 12.62 1.25 7.62
CA ALA A 38 12.47 1.63 6.22
C ALA A 38 12.63 0.43 5.25
N ARG A 39 13.60 -0.46 5.51
CA ARG A 39 13.76 -1.69 4.71
C ARG A 39 12.59 -2.65 4.91
N LEU A 40 12.11 -2.80 6.15
CA LEU A 40 10.96 -3.64 6.45
C LEU A 40 9.69 -3.15 5.73
N PHE A 41 9.45 -1.83 5.76
CA PHE A 41 8.36 -1.20 5.02
C PHE A 41 8.49 -1.43 3.50
N GLY A 42 9.71 -1.34 2.96
CA GLY A 42 10.00 -1.69 1.57
C GLY A 42 9.65 -3.15 1.23
N THR A 43 10.09 -4.10 2.05
CA THR A 43 9.77 -5.54 1.87
C THR A 43 8.27 -5.80 1.97
N TRP A 44 7.58 -5.19 2.94
CA TRP A 44 6.13 -5.28 3.08
C TRP A 44 5.39 -4.74 1.85
N THR A 45 5.86 -3.62 1.30
CA THR A 45 5.30 -3.04 0.07
C THR A 45 5.51 -3.97 -1.13
N LEU A 46 6.68 -4.61 -1.25
CA LEU A 46 6.92 -5.61 -2.30
C LEU A 46 5.96 -6.79 -2.15
N LEU A 47 5.82 -7.34 -0.94
CA LEU A 47 4.91 -8.46 -0.69
C LEU A 47 3.48 -8.11 -1.11
N ALA A 48 2.98 -6.94 -0.72
CA ALA A 48 1.67 -6.46 -1.13
C ALA A 48 1.57 -6.33 -2.66
N SER A 49 2.62 -5.86 -3.34
CA SER A 49 2.66 -5.78 -4.80
C SER A 49 2.59 -7.16 -5.45
N ILE A 50 3.29 -8.17 -4.93
CA ILE A 50 3.25 -9.55 -5.45
C ILE A 50 1.84 -10.13 -5.32
N VAL A 51 1.22 -9.99 -4.14
CA VAL A 51 -0.15 -10.46 -3.89
C VAL A 51 -1.13 -9.81 -4.86
N ARG A 52 -1.03 -8.49 -5.07
CA ARG A 52 -1.92 -7.76 -5.97
C ARG A 52 -1.70 -8.12 -7.44
N ALA A 53 -0.45 -8.36 -7.85
CA ALA A 53 -0.15 -8.84 -9.20
C ALA A 53 -0.71 -10.25 -9.43
N TYR A 54 -0.59 -11.12 -8.43
CA TYR A 54 -1.14 -12.47 -8.49
C TYR A 54 -2.68 -12.47 -8.52
N ALA A 55 -3.31 -11.57 -7.77
CA ALA A 55 -4.75 -11.35 -7.82
C ALA A 55 -5.21 -10.76 -9.15
N ALA A 56 -4.43 -9.89 -9.77
CA ALA A 56 -4.75 -9.37 -11.11
C ALA A 56 -4.71 -10.48 -12.18
N TYR A 57 -3.89 -11.52 -11.99
CA TYR A 57 -3.83 -12.68 -12.88
C TYR A 57 -4.97 -13.69 -12.62
N ASN A 58 -5.41 -13.82 -11.36
CA ASN A 58 -6.46 -14.76 -10.93
C ASN A 58 -7.64 -14.00 -10.31
N ILE A 59 -8.19 -13.01 -11.02
CA ILE A 59 -9.18 -12.10 -10.43
C ILE A 59 -10.51 -12.78 -10.11
N ASP A 60 -10.80 -13.90 -10.76
CA ASP A 60 -12.01 -14.70 -10.57
C ASP A 60 -11.94 -15.59 -9.30
N ASP A 61 -10.74 -15.81 -8.75
CA ASP A 61 -10.58 -16.56 -7.50
C ASP A 61 -10.97 -15.69 -6.29
N LYS A 62 -12.07 -16.08 -5.65
CA LYS A 62 -12.65 -15.37 -4.49
C LYS A 62 -11.65 -15.25 -3.32
N GLY A 63 -10.83 -16.27 -3.11
CA GLY A 63 -9.86 -16.29 -2.03
C GLY A 63 -8.75 -15.28 -2.27
N ILE A 64 -8.13 -15.32 -3.46
CA ILE A 64 -7.06 -14.40 -3.83
C ILE A 64 -7.59 -12.96 -3.90
N TYR A 65 -8.81 -12.74 -4.40
CA TYR A 65 -9.46 -11.44 -4.41
C TYR A 65 -9.62 -10.87 -2.98
N ALA A 66 -10.11 -11.69 -2.05
CA ALA A 66 -10.28 -11.29 -0.64
C ALA A 66 -8.93 -11.00 0.04
N VAL A 67 -7.88 -11.77 -0.27
CA VAL A 67 -6.53 -11.50 0.24
C VAL A 67 -6.01 -10.17 -0.30
N ALA A 68 -6.14 -9.91 -1.60
CA ALA A 68 -5.73 -8.64 -2.20
C ALA A 68 -6.49 -7.45 -1.60
N LEU A 69 -7.80 -7.56 -1.44
CA LEU A 69 -8.64 -6.57 -0.76
C LEU A 69 -8.14 -6.31 0.67
N SER A 70 -7.82 -7.37 1.40
CA SER A 70 -7.29 -7.31 2.77
C SER A 70 -5.93 -6.58 2.82
N THR A 71 -5.08 -6.68 1.79
CA THR A 71 -3.82 -5.92 1.74
C THR A 71 -4.04 -4.41 1.64
N TYR A 72 -5.12 -3.96 0.98
CA TYR A 72 -5.46 -2.53 0.92
C TYR A 72 -6.07 -2.06 2.24
N ALA A 73 -6.92 -2.87 2.86
CA ALA A 73 -7.49 -2.58 4.18
C ALA A 73 -6.40 -2.48 5.26
N LEU A 74 -5.44 -3.41 5.27
CA LEU A 74 -4.30 -3.38 6.20
C LEU A 74 -3.46 -2.12 6.01
N ALA A 75 -3.20 -1.72 4.76
CA ALA A 75 -2.45 -0.50 4.47
C ALA A 75 -3.16 0.75 4.98
N LEU A 76 -4.48 0.86 4.80
CA LEU A 76 -5.27 1.98 5.33
C LEU A 76 -5.29 1.99 6.85
N ALA A 77 -5.46 0.83 7.49
CA ALA A 77 -5.41 0.72 8.95
C ALA A 77 -4.06 1.21 9.48
N HIS A 78 -2.96 0.75 8.89
CA HIS A 78 -1.60 1.17 9.25
C HIS A 78 -1.36 2.68 9.05
N PHE A 79 -1.70 3.22 7.88
CA PHE A 79 -1.55 4.66 7.62
C PHE A 79 -2.40 5.52 8.58
N THR A 80 -3.59 5.04 8.92
CA THR A 80 -4.47 5.72 9.87
C THR A 80 -3.89 5.68 11.28
N SER A 81 -3.39 4.53 11.74
CA SER A 81 -2.78 4.40 13.07
C SER A 81 -1.51 5.24 13.19
N GLU A 82 -0.65 5.21 12.18
CA GLU A 82 0.60 6.00 12.15
C GLU A 82 0.34 7.51 12.11
N SER A 83 -0.74 7.95 11.44
CA SER A 83 -1.09 9.36 11.41
C SER A 83 -1.79 9.85 12.67
N LEU A 84 -2.72 9.08 13.24
CA LEU A 84 -3.59 9.53 14.34
C LEU A 84 -3.01 9.22 15.73
N LEU A 85 -2.44 8.02 15.90
CA LEU A 85 -1.99 7.53 17.20
C LEU A 85 -0.50 7.81 17.40
N TYR A 86 0.34 7.33 16.47
CA TYR A 86 1.79 7.38 16.61
C TYR A 86 2.41 8.69 16.11
N LYS A 87 1.68 9.45 15.27
CA LYS A 87 2.13 10.75 14.72
C LYS A 87 3.49 10.67 14.02
N THR A 88 3.78 9.52 13.42
CA THR A 88 5.00 9.19 12.67
C THR A 88 4.83 9.47 11.18
N MET A 89 3.59 9.55 10.68
CA MET A 89 3.28 9.92 9.30
C MET A 89 2.52 11.25 9.23
N SER A 90 2.70 11.99 8.13
CA SER A 90 2.08 13.29 7.93
C SER A 90 1.38 13.38 6.57
N PHE A 91 0.10 13.76 6.59
CA PHE A 91 -0.71 14.01 5.39
C PHE A 91 -0.11 15.10 4.51
N ALA A 92 0.44 16.16 5.10
CA ALA A 92 1.05 17.28 4.38
C ALA A 92 2.37 16.89 3.67
N ASN A 93 3.07 15.87 4.17
CA ASN A 93 4.44 15.55 3.74
C ASN A 93 4.55 14.29 2.87
N GLY A 94 3.44 13.71 2.41
CA GLY A 94 3.46 12.62 1.44
C GLY A 94 2.54 11.44 1.72
N LEU A 95 1.80 11.43 2.85
CA LEU A 95 0.83 10.36 3.15
C LEU A 95 -0.46 10.48 2.32
N ALA A 96 -0.86 11.68 1.90
CA ALA A 96 -2.14 11.91 1.21
C ALA A 96 -2.29 11.09 -0.08
N VAL A 97 -1.22 10.97 -0.87
CA VAL A 97 -1.22 10.22 -2.13
C VAL A 97 -1.45 8.71 -1.90
N PRO A 98 -0.60 7.99 -1.13
CA PRO A 98 -0.80 6.56 -0.88
C PRO A 98 -2.11 6.26 -0.16
N PHE A 99 -2.57 7.13 0.75
CA PHE A 99 -3.85 6.97 1.43
C PHE A 99 -5.03 7.06 0.46
N SER A 100 -5.02 8.05 -0.44
CA SER A 100 -6.09 8.24 -1.44
C SER A 100 -6.13 7.08 -2.43
N VAL A 101 -4.97 6.64 -2.93
CA VAL A 101 -4.88 5.51 -3.85
C VAL A 101 -5.39 4.23 -3.20
N ALA A 102 -4.99 3.94 -1.96
CA ALA A 102 -5.46 2.75 -1.24
C ALA A 102 -6.97 2.80 -0.99
N SER A 103 -7.52 3.98 -0.63
CA SER A 103 -8.96 4.18 -0.37
C SER A 103 -9.79 3.98 -1.64
N LEU A 104 -9.41 4.65 -2.74
CA LEU A 104 -10.11 4.55 -4.01
C LEU A 104 -10.06 3.13 -4.57
N THR A 105 -8.92 2.46 -4.45
CA THR A 105 -8.77 1.07 -4.92
C THR A 105 -9.58 0.10 -4.08
N LEU A 106 -9.63 0.28 -2.75
CA LEU A 106 -10.47 -0.54 -1.88
C LEU A 106 -11.95 -0.39 -2.24
N VAL A 107 -12.43 0.85 -2.38
CA VAL A 107 -13.83 1.12 -2.78
C VAL A 107 -14.13 0.48 -4.12
N TRP A 108 -13.25 0.65 -5.11
CA TRP A 108 -13.39 0.02 -6.42
C TRP A 108 -13.51 -1.51 -6.29
N MET A 109 -12.59 -2.15 -5.58
CA MET A 109 -12.63 -3.61 -5.41
C MET A 109 -13.87 -4.09 -4.64
N VAL A 110 -14.38 -3.33 -3.67
CA VAL A 110 -15.65 -3.69 -3.02
C VAL A 110 -16.81 -3.59 -4.02
N THR A 111 -16.89 -2.51 -4.80
CA THR A 111 -17.98 -2.31 -5.78
C THR A 111 -17.97 -3.31 -6.92
N GLN A 112 -16.79 -3.77 -7.34
CA GLN A 112 -16.64 -4.74 -8.42
C GLN A 112 -16.59 -6.19 -7.93
N SER A 113 -16.67 -6.42 -6.61
CA SER A 113 -16.54 -7.77 -6.03
C SER A 113 -17.56 -8.74 -6.60
N SER A 114 -18.82 -8.33 -6.76
CA SER A 114 -19.88 -9.15 -7.36
C SER A 114 -19.63 -9.47 -8.82
N HIS A 115 -19.02 -8.56 -9.59
CA HIS A 115 -18.74 -8.80 -11.01
C HIS A 115 -17.60 -9.81 -11.21
N TYR A 116 -16.53 -9.71 -10.40
CA TYR A 116 -15.37 -10.61 -10.52
C TYR A 116 -15.56 -11.94 -9.81
N THR A 117 -16.43 -12.03 -8.79
CA THR A 117 -16.65 -13.27 -8.03
C THR A 117 -17.97 -13.96 -8.34
N ALA A 118 -18.76 -13.49 -9.31
CA ALA A 118 -19.99 -14.17 -9.73
C ALA A 118 -19.79 -15.35 -10.69
N GLY A 119 -18.54 -15.67 -11.04
CA GLY A 119 -18.16 -16.90 -11.75
C GLY A 119 -18.28 -18.15 -10.89
#